data_AF-A0A2M7XLC3-F1
#
_entry.id   AF-A0A2M7XLC3-F1
#
_cell.length_a   1.000
_cell.length_b   1.000
_cell.length_c   1.000
_cell.angle_alpha   90.00
_cell.angle_beta   90.00
_cell.angle_gamma   90.00
#
_symmetry.space_group_name_H-M   'P 1'
#
loop_
_entity.id
_entity.type
_entity.pdbx_description
1 polymer ?
#
loop_
_entity_poly.entity_id
_entity_poly.type
_entity_poly.pdbx_seq_one_letter_code
_entity_poly.pdbx_strand_id
1 'polypeptide(L)'
;MKTQEILTKAKNEGWALGAFNAGNLEIAKAIVQAAQNQQAPVIMETSAGELEHFGLKNFLSLVENYRQELGLTILTNLDHGPGLEECQTAIEAGYNLVHFDGSSLPYEENAKITKALVEQAHQKGVLIEAETEKILGDSKTYPELPESIQASGDYTDSQKAADFVAQTGCDILAVFIGNLHGTYQQSPRLDLERLRSIAEKVSCFLSLHGGSGLFEEDVKKAIQIGRIVKVNVNTELRLAYRSTLENVLRGSDEMAVYKIMPPVVAAVQKVVEEKIQLFRQKQTCLFGSRAI
;
A
#
# COMPACT_ATOMS: atom_id res chain seq x y z
N MET A 1 3.91 -17.73 8.31
CA MET A 1 5.02 -16.80 8.63
C MET A 1 4.42 -15.57 9.30
N LYS A 2 5.11 -14.99 10.27
CA LYS A 2 4.67 -13.74 10.92
C LYS A 2 4.87 -12.56 9.97
N THR A 3 4.06 -11.49 10.11
CA THR A 3 4.14 -10.27 9.29
C THR A 3 5.57 -9.73 9.18
N GLN A 4 6.26 -9.62 10.32
CA GLN A 4 7.65 -9.14 10.41
C GLN A 4 8.62 -9.97 9.55
N GLU A 5 8.46 -11.30 9.53
CA GLU A 5 9.33 -12.21 8.78
C GLU A 5 9.16 -12.00 7.28
N ILE A 6 7.91 -11.79 6.83
CA ILE A 6 7.58 -11.56 5.43
C ILE A 6 8.18 -10.24 4.95
N LEU A 7 8.03 -9.16 5.72
CA LEU A 7 8.61 -7.85 5.40
C LEU A 7 10.14 -7.86 5.45
N THR A 8 10.73 -8.56 6.41
CA THR A 8 12.19 -8.75 6.49
C THR A 8 12.71 -9.49 5.25
N LYS A 9 12.01 -10.55 4.82
CA LYS A 9 12.34 -11.28 3.60
C LYS A 9 12.25 -10.38 2.37
N ALA A 10 11.18 -9.59 2.26
CA ALA A 10 10.98 -8.62 1.19
C ALA A 10 12.14 -7.62 1.10
N LYS A 11 12.51 -7.01 2.24
CA LYS A 11 13.65 -6.10 2.37
C LYS A 11 14.98 -6.74 1.94
N ASN A 12 15.26 -7.95 2.42
CA ASN A 12 16.54 -8.64 2.16
C ASN A 12 16.67 -9.15 0.72
N GLU A 13 15.56 -9.54 0.10
CA GLU A 13 15.54 -10.08 -1.27
C GLU A 13 15.25 -9.02 -2.34
N GLY A 14 15.00 -7.77 -1.94
CA GLY A 14 14.78 -6.64 -2.83
C GLY A 14 13.46 -6.71 -3.60
N TRP A 15 12.36 -7.02 -2.90
CA TRP A 15 11.00 -6.96 -3.45
C TRP A 15 10.03 -6.33 -2.44
N ALA A 16 8.85 -5.94 -2.91
CA ALA A 16 7.79 -5.38 -2.07
C ALA A 16 6.47 -6.17 -2.19
N LEU A 17 5.65 -6.09 -1.15
CA LEU A 17 4.26 -6.52 -1.20
C LEU A 17 3.42 -5.40 -1.80
N GLY A 18 2.51 -5.77 -2.70
CA GLY A 18 1.41 -4.88 -3.07
C GLY A 18 0.38 -4.84 -1.94
N ALA A 19 0.04 -3.63 -1.52
CA ALA A 19 -1.08 -3.36 -0.65
C ALA A 19 -2.24 -2.81 -1.50
N PHE A 20 -3.35 -3.55 -1.49
CA PHE A 20 -4.46 -3.35 -2.40
C PHE A 20 -5.74 -3.12 -1.61
N ASN A 21 -6.35 -1.95 -1.79
CA ASN A 21 -7.60 -1.63 -1.11
C ASN A 21 -8.73 -2.54 -1.60
N ALA A 22 -9.47 -3.14 -0.68
CA ALA A 22 -10.54 -4.08 -0.94
C ALA A 22 -11.86 -3.60 -0.32
N GLY A 23 -12.46 -2.59 -0.94
CA GLY A 23 -13.72 -1.99 -0.48
C GLY A 23 -14.98 -2.81 -0.76
N ASN A 24 -14.89 -3.94 -1.48
CA ASN A 24 -16.02 -4.85 -1.73
C ASN A 24 -15.56 -6.30 -2.00
N LEU A 25 -16.52 -7.21 -2.14
CA LEU A 25 -16.27 -8.65 -2.35
C LEU A 25 -15.58 -8.93 -3.69
N GLU A 26 -15.96 -8.23 -4.75
CA GLU A 26 -15.44 -8.42 -6.10
C GLU A 26 -13.96 -8.05 -6.21
N ILE A 27 -13.55 -6.93 -5.62
CA ILE A 27 -12.14 -6.51 -5.57
C ILE A 27 -11.35 -7.46 -4.67
N ALA A 28 -11.89 -7.85 -3.51
CA ALA A 28 -11.25 -8.84 -2.63
C ALA A 28 -11.00 -10.17 -3.38
N LYS A 29 -12.01 -10.64 -4.13
CA LYS A 29 -11.90 -11.84 -4.97
C LYS A 29 -10.83 -11.68 -6.06
N ALA A 30 -10.77 -10.53 -6.73
CA ALA A 30 -9.76 -10.24 -7.73
C ALA A 30 -8.33 -10.28 -7.15
N ILE A 31 -8.13 -9.69 -5.96
CA ILE A 31 -6.84 -9.71 -5.26
C ILE A 31 -6.43 -11.15 -4.89
N VAL A 32 -7.37 -11.94 -4.37
CA VAL A 32 -7.14 -13.34 -4.00
C VAL A 32 -6.76 -14.18 -5.21
N GLN A 33 -7.48 -14.05 -6.32
CA GLN A 33 -7.20 -14.77 -7.56
C GLN A 33 -5.82 -14.41 -8.13
N ALA A 34 -5.46 -13.12 -8.10
CA ALA A 34 -4.14 -12.67 -8.51
C ALA A 34 -3.04 -13.24 -7.61
N ALA A 35 -3.22 -13.19 -6.28
CA ALA A 35 -2.27 -13.74 -5.32
C ALA A 35 -2.08 -15.26 -5.49
N GLN A 36 -3.17 -15.98 -5.78
CA GLN A 36 -3.15 -17.42 -6.06
C GLN A 36 -2.37 -17.72 -7.33
N ASN A 37 -2.67 -17.02 -8.43
CA ASN A 37 -2.02 -17.20 -9.72
C ASN A 37 -0.52 -16.89 -9.67
N GLN A 38 -0.14 -15.83 -8.95
CA GLN A 38 1.25 -15.41 -8.81
C GLN A 38 1.99 -16.13 -7.69
N GLN A 39 1.31 -16.96 -6.89
CA GLN A 39 1.84 -17.60 -5.69
C GLN A 39 2.59 -16.61 -4.78
N ALA A 40 2.02 -15.41 -4.62
CA ALA A 40 2.67 -14.28 -3.98
C ALA A 40 1.91 -13.82 -2.73
N PRO A 41 2.61 -13.42 -1.65
CA PRO A 41 1.96 -12.76 -0.53
C PRO A 41 1.45 -11.37 -0.97
N VAL A 42 0.29 -11.00 -0.46
CA VAL A 42 -0.33 -9.68 -0.70
C VAL A 42 -0.80 -9.06 0.61
N ILE A 43 -0.90 -7.74 0.63
CA ILE A 43 -1.62 -7.03 1.69
C ILE A 43 -2.99 -6.64 1.11
N MET A 44 -4.05 -7.07 1.76
CA MET A 44 -5.41 -6.61 1.50
C MET A 44 -5.74 -5.55 2.54
N GLU A 45 -6.09 -4.35 2.09
CA GLU A 45 -6.26 -3.21 2.98
C GLU A 45 -7.61 -2.52 2.86
N THR A 46 -7.99 -1.79 3.89
CA THR A 46 -9.24 -1.05 3.96
C THR A 46 -8.97 0.31 4.57
N SER A 47 -9.42 1.37 3.91
CA SER A 47 -9.51 2.70 4.52
C SER A 47 -10.67 2.78 5.52
N ALA A 48 -10.71 3.84 6.33
CA ALA A 48 -11.83 4.08 7.26
C ALA A 48 -13.20 4.11 6.55
N GLY A 49 -13.29 4.76 5.38
CA GLY A 49 -14.53 4.79 4.59
C GLY A 49 -14.91 3.42 3.99
N GLU A 50 -13.92 2.61 3.62
CA GLU A 50 -14.17 1.23 3.16
C GLU A 50 -14.64 0.35 4.32
N LEU A 51 -14.15 0.57 5.54
CA LEU A 51 -14.62 -0.11 6.73
C LEU A 51 -16.04 0.28 7.13
N GLU A 52 -16.40 1.56 7.02
CA GLU A 52 -17.78 2.02 7.23
C GLU A 52 -18.74 1.34 6.24
N HIS A 53 -18.32 1.19 4.98
CA HIS A 53 -19.12 0.55 3.94
C HIS A 53 -19.22 -0.98 4.09
N PHE A 54 -18.07 -1.65 4.26
CA PHE A 54 -17.95 -3.10 4.16
C PHE A 54 -18.11 -3.82 5.53
N GLY A 55 -17.72 -3.14 6.61
CA GLY A 55 -17.75 -3.64 7.98
C GLY A 55 -16.48 -4.42 8.36
N LEU A 56 -15.84 -3.99 9.46
CA LEU A 56 -14.60 -4.56 10.01
C LEU A 56 -14.63 -6.10 10.15
N LYS A 57 -15.68 -6.63 10.80
CA LYS A 57 -15.81 -8.07 11.04
C LYS A 57 -16.03 -8.85 9.74
N ASN A 58 -16.78 -8.29 8.80
CA ASN A 58 -17.03 -8.92 7.50
C ASN A 58 -15.73 -9.01 6.70
N PHE A 59 -14.97 -7.91 6.65
CA PHE A 59 -13.67 -7.87 5.99
C PHE A 59 -12.71 -8.93 6.55
N LEU A 60 -12.49 -8.95 7.86
CA LEU A 60 -11.56 -9.89 8.48
C LEU A 60 -12.01 -11.34 8.31
N SER A 61 -13.32 -11.61 8.42
CA SER A 61 -13.87 -12.96 8.20
C SER A 61 -13.69 -13.40 6.74
N LEU A 62 -13.88 -12.49 5.78
CA LEU A 62 -13.66 -12.78 4.36
C LEU A 62 -12.20 -13.14 4.07
N VAL A 63 -11.26 -12.36 4.59
CA VAL A 63 -9.83 -12.62 4.41
C VAL A 63 -9.44 -13.95 5.05
N GLU A 64 -9.92 -14.22 6.26
CA GLU A 64 -9.63 -15.48 6.95
C GLU A 64 -10.19 -16.70 6.22
N ASN A 65 -11.40 -16.61 5.66
CA ASN A 65 -11.96 -17.67 4.83
C ASN A 65 -11.05 -17.99 3.63
N TYR A 66 -10.58 -16.98 2.91
CA TYR A 66 -9.67 -17.20 1.77
C TYR A 66 -8.30 -17.77 2.19
N ARG A 67 -7.76 -17.34 3.34
CA ARG A 67 -6.52 -17.93 3.88
C ARG A 67 -6.68 -19.42 4.15
N GLN A 68 -7.77 -19.81 4.80
CA GLN A 68 -8.03 -21.21 5.17
C GLN A 68 -8.33 -22.08 3.96
N GLU A 69 -9.17 -21.59 3.04
CA GLU A 69 -9.58 -22.34 1.85
C GLU A 69 -8.43 -22.55 0.88
N LEU A 70 -7.59 -21.52 0.65
CA LEU A 70 -6.59 -21.52 -0.42
C LEU A 70 -5.15 -21.65 0.08
N GLY A 71 -4.92 -21.59 1.39
CA GLY A 71 -3.56 -21.64 1.97
C GLY A 71 -2.69 -20.43 1.62
N LEU A 72 -3.30 -19.30 1.21
CA LEU A 72 -2.57 -18.11 0.76
C LEU A 72 -2.08 -17.26 1.93
N THR A 73 -0.97 -16.56 1.71
CA THR A 73 -0.47 -15.54 2.65
C THR A 73 -1.06 -14.18 2.28
N ILE A 74 -2.19 -13.84 2.91
CA ILE A 74 -2.84 -12.53 2.77
C ILE A 74 -2.64 -11.79 4.08
N LEU A 75 -2.05 -10.60 4.10
CA LEU A 75 -1.93 -9.75 5.28
C LEU A 75 -3.07 -8.72 5.27
N THR A 76 -3.54 -8.30 6.44
CA THR A 76 -4.56 -7.23 6.57
C THR A 76 -3.93 -5.92 7.03
N ASN A 77 -4.32 -4.80 6.41
CA ASN A 77 -3.88 -3.46 6.81
C ASN A 77 -5.07 -2.47 6.96
N LEU A 78 -5.14 -1.75 8.08
CA LEU A 78 -5.97 -0.54 8.16
C LEU A 78 -5.19 0.57 7.46
N ASP A 79 -5.75 1.15 6.41
CA ASP A 79 -5.11 2.17 5.58
C ASP A 79 -5.57 3.57 5.99
N HIS A 80 -4.62 4.49 6.23
CA HIS A 80 -4.86 5.86 6.70
C HIS A 80 -5.86 5.93 7.86
N GLY A 81 -5.57 5.20 8.94
CA GLY A 81 -6.31 5.27 10.20
C GLY A 81 -6.35 6.71 10.71
N PRO A 82 -7.55 7.33 10.83
CA PRO A 82 -7.68 8.78 10.99
C PRO A 82 -7.42 9.25 12.43
N GLY A 83 -7.35 8.32 13.39
CA GLY A 83 -7.29 8.64 14.80
C GLY A 83 -6.88 7.45 15.65
N LEU A 84 -6.66 7.74 16.94
CA LEU A 84 -6.26 6.76 17.94
C LEU A 84 -7.34 5.67 18.09
N GLU A 85 -8.61 6.03 18.19
CA GLU A 85 -9.70 5.08 18.46
C GLU A 85 -9.91 4.07 17.31
N GLU A 86 -9.84 4.53 16.06
CA GLU A 86 -9.96 3.67 14.88
C GLU A 86 -8.77 2.72 14.78
N CYS A 87 -7.55 3.22 15.03
CA CYS A 87 -6.35 2.41 15.02
C CYS A 87 -6.37 1.34 16.13
N GLN A 88 -6.79 1.71 17.34
CA GLN A 88 -7.00 0.80 18.46
C GLN A 88 -8.00 -0.29 18.06
N THR A 89 -9.16 0.10 17.55
CA THR A 89 -10.20 -0.84 17.11
C THR A 89 -9.66 -1.87 16.10
N ALA A 90 -8.83 -1.45 15.13
CA ALA A 90 -8.20 -2.37 14.18
C ALA A 90 -7.14 -3.28 14.82
N ILE A 91 -6.32 -2.75 15.75
CA ILE A 91 -5.38 -3.53 16.55
C ILE A 91 -6.13 -4.61 17.36
N GLU A 92 -7.22 -4.23 18.04
CA GLU A 92 -8.06 -5.14 18.82
C GLU A 92 -8.68 -6.23 17.95
N ALA A 93 -9.11 -5.89 16.74
CA ALA A 93 -9.75 -6.80 15.81
C ALA A 93 -8.79 -7.81 15.18
N GLY A 94 -7.47 -7.60 15.32
CA GLY A 94 -6.46 -8.54 14.84
C GLY A 94 -5.98 -8.28 13.41
N TYR A 95 -5.93 -7.00 13.00
CA TYR A 95 -5.20 -6.62 11.79
C TYR A 95 -3.73 -7.02 11.87
N ASN A 96 -3.08 -7.31 10.74
CA ASN A 96 -1.64 -7.57 10.73
C ASN A 96 -0.82 -6.28 10.79
N LEU A 97 -1.33 -5.22 10.14
CA LEU A 97 -0.76 -3.90 10.07
C LEU A 97 -1.83 -2.84 10.34
N VAL A 98 -1.43 -1.74 10.97
CA VAL A 98 -2.27 -0.54 11.11
C VAL A 98 -1.44 0.67 10.69
N HIS A 99 -1.90 1.37 9.66
CA HIS A 99 -1.35 2.64 9.24
C HIS A 99 -2.06 3.76 10.00
N PHE A 100 -1.35 4.44 10.89
CA PHE A 100 -1.82 5.68 11.51
C PHE A 100 -1.32 6.89 10.69
N ASP A 101 -2.26 7.63 10.10
CA ASP A 101 -1.96 8.85 9.36
C ASP A 101 -2.03 10.06 10.29
N GLY A 102 -0.91 10.34 10.94
CA GLY A 102 -0.73 11.53 11.79
C GLY A 102 -0.22 12.74 11.02
N SER A 103 -0.18 12.72 9.69
CA SER A 103 0.49 13.72 8.86
C SER A 103 -0.09 15.13 8.95
N SER A 104 -1.35 15.24 9.39
CA SER A 104 -2.05 16.51 9.60
C SER A 104 -1.91 17.05 11.04
N LEU A 105 -1.27 16.29 11.93
CA LEU A 105 -1.04 16.68 13.32
C LEU A 105 0.31 17.40 13.50
N PRO A 106 0.45 18.22 14.55
CA PRO A 106 1.77 18.68 14.98
C PRO A 106 2.70 17.49 15.25
N TYR A 107 3.98 17.62 14.86
CA TYR A 107 4.98 16.55 14.95
C TYR A 107 5.00 15.82 16.31
N GLU A 108 5.02 16.57 17.42
CA GLU A 108 5.06 15.97 18.77
C GLU A 108 3.78 15.23 19.13
N GLU A 109 2.63 15.68 18.63
CA GLU A 109 1.35 15.00 18.84
C GLU A 109 1.29 13.70 18.03
N ASN A 110 1.72 13.75 16.77
CA ASN A 110 1.88 12.56 15.93
C ASN A 110 2.79 11.53 16.59
N ALA A 111 3.98 11.95 17.04
CA ALA A 111 4.94 11.05 17.69
C ALA A 111 4.37 10.44 18.98
N LYS A 112 3.67 11.23 19.79
CA LYS A 112 3.03 10.73 21.03
C LYS A 112 1.97 9.67 20.74
N ILE A 113 1.09 9.91 19.77
CA ILE A 113 0.01 8.97 19.41
C ILE A 113 0.59 7.71 18.78
N THR A 114 1.52 7.86 17.84
CA THR A 114 2.20 6.74 17.19
C THR A 114 2.88 5.83 18.22
N LYS A 115 3.61 6.40 19.18
CA LYS A 115 4.26 5.62 20.25
C LYS A 115 3.25 4.83 21.09
N ALA A 116 2.13 5.44 21.46
CA ALA A 116 1.09 4.76 22.23
C ALA A 116 0.48 3.59 21.43
N LEU A 117 0.25 3.78 20.13
CA LEU A 117 -0.23 2.74 19.23
C LEU A 117 0.79 1.59 19.09
N VAL A 118 2.07 1.91 18.95
CA VAL A 118 3.18 0.93 18.88
C VAL A 118 3.19 0.05 20.13
N GLU A 119 3.17 0.66 21.33
CA GLU A 119 3.19 -0.06 22.60
C GLU A 119 2.01 -1.03 22.76
N GLN A 120 0.83 -0.66 22.26
CA GLN A 120 -0.37 -1.51 22.29
C GLN A 120 -0.34 -2.60 21.20
N ALA A 121 0.05 -2.24 19.98
CA ALA A 121 0.08 -3.13 18.83
C ALA A 121 1.09 -4.28 19.00
N HIS A 122 2.27 -3.97 19.53
CA HIS A 122 3.34 -4.95 19.73
C HIS A 122 2.95 -6.06 20.71
N GLN A 123 2.11 -5.77 21.71
CA GLN A 123 1.57 -6.78 22.63
C GLN A 123 0.68 -7.81 21.93
N LYS A 124 0.12 -7.46 20.77
CA LYS A 124 -0.75 -8.31 19.95
C LYS A 124 -0.06 -8.82 18.68
N GLY A 125 1.22 -8.47 18.46
CA GLY A 125 1.96 -8.83 17.25
C GLY A 125 1.48 -8.10 15.98
N VAL A 126 0.83 -6.94 16.15
CA VAL A 126 0.42 -6.04 15.07
C VAL A 126 1.54 -5.04 14.82
N LEU A 127 1.83 -4.74 13.56
CA LEU A 127 2.84 -3.73 13.19
C LEU A 127 2.18 -2.38 12.94
N ILE A 128 2.85 -1.30 13.33
CA ILE A 128 2.40 0.07 13.09
C ILE A 128 3.17 0.70 11.93
N GLU A 129 2.42 1.15 10.93
CA GLU A 129 2.89 2.07 9.91
C GLU A 129 2.51 3.50 10.32
N ALA A 130 3.45 4.44 10.19
CA ALA A 130 3.23 5.84 10.52
C ALA A 130 3.49 6.73 9.29
N GLU A 131 2.78 7.86 9.21
CA GLU A 131 3.00 8.91 8.20
C GLU A 131 3.26 10.25 8.90
N THR A 132 4.35 10.92 8.52
CA THR A 132 4.76 12.21 9.08
C THR A 132 4.39 13.40 8.21
N GLU A 133 4.50 13.25 6.89
CA GLU A 133 4.16 14.29 5.92
C GLU A 133 3.01 13.84 5.05
N LYS A 134 2.08 14.76 4.77
CA LYS A 134 0.86 14.44 4.05
C LYS A 134 1.16 14.10 2.60
N ILE A 135 0.85 12.86 2.22
CA ILE A 135 0.93 12.43 0.82
C ILE A 135 -0.23 13.04 0.05
N LEU A 136 0.10 13.85 -0.96
CA LEU A 136 -0.88 14.69 -1.66
C LEU A 136 -1.73 13.88 -2.66
N GLY A 137 -2.91 14.43 -2.95
CA GLY A 137 -3.88 13.84 -3.88
C GLY A 137 -4.92 12.96 -3.19
N ASP A 138 -5.82 12.41 -3.98
CA ASP A 138 -6.84 11.45 -3.58
C ASP A 138 -7.07 10.42 -4.70
N SER A 139 -7.86 9.38 -4.43
CA SER A 139 -8.07 8.29 -5.39
C SER A 139 -8.99 8.67 -6.56
N LYS A 140 -8.48 9.51 -7.49
CA LYS A 140 -9.14 9.85 -8.76
C LYS A 140 -8.13 10.11 -9.89
N THR A 141 -8.66 10.43 -11.07
CA THR A 141 -7.86 10.89 -12.21
C THR A 141 -7.86 12.42 -12.29
N TYR A 142 -6.68 13.01 -12.35
CA TYR A 142 -6.42 14.43 -12.38
C TYR A 142 -6.01 14.86 -13.79
N PRO A 143 -6.60 15.95 -14.35
CA PRO A 143 -6.17 16.51 -15.62
C PRO A 143 -4.87 17.33 -15.52
N GLU A 144 -4.43 17.68 -14.31
CA GLU A 144 -3.25 18.50 -14.09
C GLU A 144 -1.93 17.71 -14.23
N LEU A 145 -0.84 18.45 -14.47
CA LEU A 145 0.52 17.93 -14.41
C LEU A 145 0.95 17.72 -12.96
N PRO A 146 1.58 16.59 -12.62
CA PRO A 146 1.94 16.26 -11.24
C PRO A 146 2.91 17.27 -10.62
N GLU A 147 3.79 17.89 -11.41
CA GLU A 147 4.80 18.85 -10.94
C GLU A 147 4.17 20.04 -10.21
N SER A 148 2.98 20.46 -10.65
CA SER A 148 2.23 21.56 -10.02
C SER A 148 1.82 21.24 -8.58
N ILE A 149 1.48 19.99 -8.30
CA ILE A 149 1.08 19.52 -6.97
C ILE A 149 2.33 19.20 -6.15
N GLN A 150 3.31 18.53 -6.75
CA GLN A 150 4.60 18.21 -6.15
C GLN A 150 5.33 19.46 -5.64
N ALA A 151 5.23 20.60 -6.34
CA ALA A 151 5.84 21.85 -5.91
C ALA A 151 5.27 22.41 -4.58
N SER A 152 4.08 21.96 -4.18
CA SER A 152 3.44 22.36 -2.92
C SER A 152 3.64 21.37 -1.77
N GLY A 153 4.29 20.23 -2.03
CA GLY A 153 4.50 19.17 -1.06
C GLY A 153 5.62 19.47 -0.07
N ASP A 154 5.42 19.10 1.19
CA ASP A 154 6.49 19.05 2.20
C ASP A 154 7.10 17.65 2.21
N TYR A 155 8.24 17.48 1.56
CA TYR A 155 8.85 16.17 1.36
C TYR A 155 9.50 15.67 2.65
N THR A 156 9.42 14.37 2.90
CA THR A 156 10.01 13.76 4.09
C THR A 156 11.50 14.08 4.19
N ASP A 157 11.90 14.66 5.32
CA ASP A 157 13.31 14.91 5.63
C ASP A 157 13.95 13.69 6.28
N SER A 158 15.14 13.32 5.81
CA SER A 158 15.86 12.14 6.30
C SER A 158 16.20 12.17 7.79
N GLN A 159 16.50 13.35 8.35
CA GLN A 159 16.84 13.47 9.76
C GLN A 159 15.59 13.44 10.63
N LYS A 160 14.55 14.21 10.25
CA LYS A 160 13.26 14.17 10.94
C LYS A 160 12.66 12.76 10.95
N ALA A 161 12.74 12.03 9.83
CA ALA A 161 12.31 10.64 9.75
C ALA A 161 13.05 9.73 10.73
N ALA A 162 14.38 9.86 10.82
CA ALA A 162 15.20 9.08 11.75
C ALA A 162 14.85 9.38 13.22
N ASP A 163 14.70 10.66 13.55
CA ASP A 163 14.33 11.11 14.89
C ASP A 163 12.92 10.61 15.28
N PHE A 164 11.96 10.68 14.34
CA PHE A 164 10.60 10.18 14.54
C PHE A 164 10.56 8.68 14.78
N VAL A 165 11.28 7.90 13.96
CA VAL A 165 11.37 6.44 14.12
C VAL A 165 12.01 6.09 15.45
N ALA A 166 13.08 6.79 15.86
CA ALA A 166 13.73 6.56 17.15
C ALA A 166 12.83 6.92 18.34
N GLN A 167 12.02 7.97 18.22
CA GLN A 167 11.10 8.43 19.26
C GLN A 167 9.89 7.50 19.44
N THR A 168 9.35 6.99 18.33
CA THR A 168 8.07 6.26 18.30
C THR A 168 8.23 4.75 18.31
N GLY A 169 9.28 4.22 17.68
CA GLY A 169 9.45 2.79 17.47
C GLY A 169 8.49 2.20 16.43
N CYS A 170 7.95 3.01 15.50
CA CYS A 170 7.10 2.48 14.43
C CYS A 170 7.84 1.44 13.57
N ASP A 171 7.09 0.47 13.06
CA ASP A 171 7.64 -0.66 12.31
C ASP A 171 7.84 -0.32 10.83
N ILE A 172 6.98 0.57 10.31
CA ILE A 172 7.00 1.04 8.93
C ILE A 172 6.81 2.56 8.93
N LEU A 173 7.55 3.26 8.07
CA LEU A 173 7.34 4.68 7.80
C LEU A 173 6.88 4.87 6.35
N ALA A 174 5.72 5.49 6.18
CA ALA A 174 5.25 6.02 4.91
C ALA A 174 6.01 7.30 4.59
N VAL A 175 6.72 7.32 3.46
CA VAL A 175 7.56 8.45 3.06
C VAL A 175 6.93 9.20 1.90
N PHE A 176 7.00 10.53 1.96
CA PHE A 176 6.63 11.40 0.86
C PHE A 176 7.88 11.86 0.10
N ILE A 177 8.06 11.25 -1.07
CA ILE A 177 9.22 11.46 -1.96
C ILE A 177 8.76 11.90 -3.37
N GLY A 178 7.62 12.58 -3.44
CA GLY A 178 6.99 13.02 -4.69
C GLY A 178 5.92 12.06 -5.22
N ASN A 179 5.70 10.93 -4.58
CA ASN A 179 4.55 10.06 -4.84
C ASN A 179 3.23 10.78 -4.51
N LEU A 180 2.19 10.53 -5.32
CA LEU A 180 0.89 11.19 -5.19
C LEU A 180 -0.23 10.15 -5.26
N HIS A 181 -1.33 10.37 -4.54
CA HIS A 181 -2.55 9.61 -4.71
C HIS A 181 -3.27 9.99 -6.01
N GLY A 182 -3.83 8.97 -6.68
CA GLY A 182 -4.55 9.17 -7.94
C GLY A 182 -3.74 8.79 -9.17
N THR A 183 -4.21 9.23 -10.33
CA THR A 183 -3.49 9.16 -11.60
C THR A 183 -3.49 10.55 -12.24
N TYR A 184 -2.39 10.94 -12.87
CA TYR A 184 -2.20 12.29 -13.41
C TYR A 184 -2.02 12.25 -14.93
N GLN A 185 -2.07 13.44 -15.58
CA GLN A 185 -1.83 13.55 -17.02
C GLN A 185 -0.49 12.92 -17.45
N GLN A 186 0.51 13.00 -16.56
CA GLN A 186 1.79 12.29 -16.67
C GLN A 186 2.11 11.61 -15.35
N SER A 187 2.90 10.54 -15.38
CA SER A 187 3.36 9.88 -14.17
C SER A 187 4.24 10.84 -13.34
N PRO A 188 4.04 10.95 -12.02
CA PRO A 188 4.93 11.73 -11.16
C PRO A 188 6.30 11.04 -11.05
N ARG A 189 7.36 11.85 -10.93
CA ARG A 189 8.73 11.38 -10.68
C ARG A 189 9.00 11.30 -9.18
N LEU A 190 9.74 10.28 -8.76
CA LEU A 190 10.17 10.12 -7.37
C LEU A 190 11.55 10.76 -7.11
N ASP A 191 11.72 11.39 -5.95
CA ASP A 191 13.01 11.85 -5.43
C ASP A 191 13.79 10.67 -4.83
N LEU A 192 14.46 9.91 -5.70
CA LEU A 192 15.19 8.69 -5.35
C LEU A 192 16.43 8.94 -4.49
N GLU A 193 17.06 10.12 -4.59
CA GLU A 193 18.21 10.46 -3.76
C GLU A 193 17.76 10.77 -2.32
N ARG A 194 16.63 11.46 -2.15
CA ARG A 194 16.00 11.62 -0.83
C ARG A 194 15.61 10.27 -0.23
N LEU A 195 15.00 9.38 -1.01
CA LEU A 195 14.66 8.04 -0.54
C LEU A 195 15.90 7.28 -0.06
N ARG A 196 17.02 7.34 -0.78
CA ARG A 196 18.28 6.74 -0.35
C ARG A 196 18.73 7.30 1.00
N SER A 197 18.73 8.63 1.14
CA SER A 197 19.11 9.31 2.38
C SER A 197 18.23 8.91 3.58
N ILE A 198 16.91 8.78 3.38
CA ILE A 198 15.99 8.28 4.42
C ILE A 198 16.33 6.82 4.78
N ALA A 199 16.47 5.94 3.79
CA ALA A 199 16.71 4.52 4.00
C ALA A 199 18.05 4.20 4.69
N GLU A 200 19.04 5.10 4.58
CA GLU A 200 20.32 4.99 5.28
C GLU A 200 20.22 5.36 6.77
N LYS A 201 19.22 6.15 7.17
CA LYS A 201 19.11 6.68 8.54
C LYS A 201 18.03 6.01 9.39
N VAL A 202 16.96 5.50 8.79
CA VAL A 202 15.87 4.85 9.54
C VAL A 202 16.15 3.37 9.81
N SER A 203 15.74 2.89 10.99
CA SER A 203 15.88 1.48 11.37
C SER A 203 14.67 0.61 10.95
N CYS A 204 13.52 1.24 10.72
CA CYS A 204 12.26 0.58 10.38
C CYS A 204 12.20 0.11 8.91
N PHE A 205 11.05 -0.39 8.48
CA PHE A 205 10.72 -0.57 7.07
C PHE A 205 10.20 0.73 6.44
N LEU A 206 10.22 0.81 5.12
CA LEU A 206 9.62 1.92 4.37
C LEU A 206 8.47 1.42 3.48
N SER A 207 7.42 2.22 3.36
CA SER A 207 6.31 2.00 2.42
C SER A 207 6.22 3.15 1.41
N LEU A 208 5.63 2.84 0.24
CA LEU A 208 5.36 3.79 -0.84
C LEU A 208 3.86 3.87 -1.10
N HIS A 209 3.23 4.95 -0.69
CA HIS A 209 1.84 5.24 -1.02
C HIS A 209 1.71 5.88 -2.39
N GLY A 210 0.49 5.94 -2.92
CA GLY A 210 0.28 6.50 -4.25
C GLY A 210 0.98 5.72 -5.35
N GLY A 211 1.03 4.38 -5.26
CA GLY A 211 1.66 3.51 -6.25
C GLY A 211 0.95 3.47 -7.61
N SER A 212 -0.21 4.11 -7.74
CA SER A 212 -0.97 4.20 -8.99
C SER A 212 -0.34 5.22 -9.94
N GLY A 213 -0.16 4.84 -11.19
CA GLY A 213 0.35 5.73 -12.23
C GLY A 213 1.81 6.15 -12.09
N LEU A 214 2.59 5.58 -11.15
CA LEU A 214 4.03 5.82 -11.05
C LEU A 214 4.79 5.18 -12.23
N PHE A 215 5.93 5.77 -12.59
CA PHE A 215 6.85 5.12 -13.53
C PHE A 215 7.36 3.79 -12.96
N GLU A 216 7.23 2.71 -13.72
CA GLU A 216 7.71 1.39 -13.27
C GLU A 216 9.19 1.39 -12.89
N GLU A 217 10.01 2.16 -13.62
CA GLU A 217 11.44 2.26 -13.33
C GLU A 217 11.72 2.91 -11.97
N ASP A 218 10.92 3.90 -11.57
CA ASP A 218 11.07 4.59 -10.30
C ASP A 218 10.60 3.70 -9.16
N VAL A 219 9.50 2.95 -9.35
CA VAL A 219 9.04 1.94 -8.37
C VAL A 219 10.10 0.87 -8.17
N LYS A 220 10.65 0.30 -9.25
CA LYS A 220 11.72 -0.72 -9.18
C LYS A 220 12.94 -0.16 -8.44
N LYS A 221 13.38 1.05 -8.79
CA LYS A 221 14.51 1.70 -8.11
C LYS A 221 14.21 1.96 -6.64
N ALA A 222 13.00 2.44 -6.30
CA ALA A 222 12.60 2.72 -4.93
C ALA A 222 12.62 1.47 -4.05
N ILE A 223 12.15 0.33 -4.56
CA ILE A 223 12.24 -0.97 -3.88
C ILE A 223 13.70 -1.37 -3.63
N GLN A 224 14.59 -1.18 -4.61
CA GLN A 224 15.99 -1.58 -4.46
C GLN A 224 16.80 -0.65 -3.55
N ILE A 225 16.75 0.66 -3.79
CA ILE A 225 17.60 1.64 -3.08
C ILE A 225 17.01 2.05 -1.73
N GLY A 226 15.68 2.22 -1.68
CA GLY A 226 14.96 2.62 -0.49
C GLY A 226 14.59 1.44 0.39
N ARG A 227 14.76 0.22 -0.11
CA ARG A 227 14.32 -1.01 0.58
C ARG A 227 12.83 -0.94 0.93
N ILE A 228 12.03 -0.35 0.04
CA ILE A 228 10.57 -0.28 0.16
C ILE A 228 10.03 -1.71 0.17
N VAL A 229 9.21 -2.04 1.16
CA VAL A 229 8.63 -3.39 1.32
C VAL A 229 7.12 -3.45 1.12
N LYS A 230 6.45 -2.29 1.05
CA LYS A 230 5.00 -2.16 0.87
C LYS A 230 4.72 -1.05 -0.14
N VAL A 231 3.87 -1.31 -1.14
CA VAL A 231 3.44 -0.32 -2.14
C VAL A 231 1.91 -0.31 -2.22
N ASN A 232 1.28 0.83 -1.95
CA ASN A 232 -0.19 0.94 -1.92
C ASN A 232 -0.73 1.24 -3.33
N VAL A 233 -1.76 0.51 -3.74
CA VAL A 233 -2.42 0.64 -5.05
C VAL A 233 -3.94 0.59 -4.87
N ASN A 234 -4.62 1.69 -5.22
CA ASN A 234 -6.08 1.80 -5.15
C ASN A 234 -6.69 2.31 -6.45
N THR A 235 -6.22 3.47 -6.94
CA THR A 235 -6.84 4.17 -8.07
C THR A 235 -6.92 3.31 -9.32
N GLU A 236 -5.87 2.57 -9.67
CA GLU A 236 -5.90 1.67 -10.84
C GLU A 236 -6.92 0.54 -10.69
N LEU A 237 -7.13 0.02 -9.48
CA LEU A 237 -8.17 -0.99 -9.21
C LEU A 237 -9.56 -0.40 -9.43
N ARG A 238 -9.82 0.80 -8.90
CA ARG A 238 -11.10 1.49 -9.05
C ARG A 238 -11.38 1.86 -10.50
N LEU A 239 -10.36 2.29 -11.26
CA LEU A 239 -10.47 2.59 -12.68
C LEU A 239 -10.80 1.33 -13.50
N ALA A 240 -10.07 0.22 -13.28
CA ALA A 240 -10.34 -1.05 -13.95
C ALA A 240 -11.74 -1.57 -13.62
N TYR A 241 -12.14 -1.49 -12.35
CA TYR A 241 -13.47 -1.87 -11.90
C TYR A 241 -14.55 -1.06 -12.60
N ARG A 242 -14.48 0.28 -12.48
CA ARG A 242 -15.51 1.20 -12.97
C ARG A 242 -15.65 1.13 -14.49
N SER A 243 -14.54 1.27 -15.22
CA SER A 243 -14.58 1.30 -16.69
C SER A 243 -15.08 -0.02 -17.28
N THR A 244 -14.68 -1.15 -16.69
CA THR A 244 -15.15 -2.46 -17.14
C THR A 244 -16.64 -2.64 -16.83
N LEU A 245 -17.09 -2.24 -15.64
CA LEU A 245 -18.50 -2.30 -15.29
C LEU A 245 -19.36 -1.45 -16.24
N GLU A 246 -18.95 -0.21 -16.51
CA GLU A 246 -19.62 0.68 -17.47
C GLU A 246 -19.70 0.07 -18.87
N ASN A 247 -18.68 -0.67 -19.31
CA ASN A 247 -18.67 -1.37 -20.60
C ASN A 247 -19.63 -2.57 -20.62
N VAL A 248 -19.60 -3.40 -19.58
CA VAL A 248 -20.48 -4.58 -19.48
C VAL A 248 -21.95 -4.14 -19.44
N LEU A 249 -22.28 -3.11 -18.66
CA LEU A 249 -23.66 -2.61 -18.55
C LEU A 249 -24.18 -1.97 -19.84
N ARG A 250 -23.31 -1.35 -20.65
CA ARG A 250 -23.71 -0.84 -21.97
C ARG A 250 -23.96 -1.94 -23.00
N GLY A 251 -23.39 -3.12 -22.79
CA GLY A 251 -23.41 -4.23 -23.75
C GLY A 251 -24.31 -5.40 -23.36
N SER A 252 -25.08 -5.31 -22.26
CA SER A 252 -25.85 -6.42 -21.71
C SER A 252 -27.11 -5.96 -21.00
N ASP A 253 -28.22 -6.68 -21.20
CA ASP A 253 -29.47 -6.51 -20.44
C ASP A 253 -29.53 -7.41 -19.18
N GLU A 254 -28.43 -8.10 -18.85
CA GLU A 254 -28.36 -8.95 -17.65
C GLU A 254 -28.49 -8.09 -16.39
N MET A 255 -29.36 -8.52 -15.47
CA MET A 255 -29.70 -7.81 -14.24
C MET A 255 -29.03 -8.44 -13.01
N ALA A 256 -28.70 -9.73 -13.07
CA ALA A 256 -28.11 -10.45 -11.96
C ALA A 256 -26.63 -10.07 -11.79
N VAL A 257 -26.34 -9.28 -10.75
CA VAL A 257 -25.00 -8.74 -10.44
C VAL A 257 -23.90 -9.79 -10.55
N TYR A 258 -24.06 -10.98 -9.97
CA TYR A 258 -23.03 -12.02 -9.98
C TYR A 258 -22.66 -12.54 -11.39
N LYS A 259 -23.52 -12.35 -12.39
CA LYS A 259 -23.23 -12.66 -13.80
C LYS A 259 -22.61 -11.48 -14.55
N ILE A 260 -22.80 -10.26 -14.06
CA ILE A 260 -22.20 -9.02 -14.60
C ILE A 260 -20.76 -8.87 -14.12
N MET A 261 -20.46 -9.27 -12.88
CA MET A 261 -19.15 -9.05 -12.24
C MET A 261 -17.96 -9.86 -12.79
N PRO A 262 -18.07 -11.05 -13.41
CA PRO A 262 -16.88 -11.83 -13.80
C PRO A 262 -15.86 -11.08 -14.68
N PRO A 263 -16.27 -10.33 -15.73
CA PRO A 263 -15.33 -9.49 -16.49
C PRO A 263 -14.70 -8.38 -15.64
N VAL A 264 -15.45 -7.79 -14.72
CA VAL A 264 -14.98 -6.72 -13.81
C VAL A 264 -13.90 -7.27 -12.86
N VAL A 265 -14.17 -8.43 -12.25
CA VAL A 265 -13.20 -9.13 -11.39
C VAL A 265 -11.93 -9.46 -12.16
N ALA A 266 -12.06 -9.98 -13.39
CA ALA A 266 -10.90 -10.32 -14.23
C ALA A 266 -10.06 -9.08 -14.60
N ALA A 267 -10.70 -7.94 -14.85
CA ALA A 267 -10.00 -6.68 -15.14
C ALA A 267 -9.20 -6.18 -13.94
N VAL A 268 -9.80 -6.19 -12.74
CA VAL A 268 -9.09 -5.81 -11.50
C VAL A 268 -7.97 -6.81 -11.19
N GLN A 269 -8.23 -8.11 -11.36
CA GLN A 269 -7.24 -9.17 -11.12
C GLN A 269 -6.01 -8.94 -11.98
N LYS A 270 -6.18 -8.61 -13.26
CA LYS A 270 -5.07 -8.31 -14.17
C LYS A 270 -4.19 -7.17 -13.66
N VAL A 271 -4.78 -6.08 -13.18
CA VAL A 271 -4.03 -4.97 -12.57
C VAL A 271 -3.24 -5.45 -11.35
N VAL A 272 -3.87 -6.22 -10.46
CA VAL A 272 -3.18 -6.77 -9.28
C VAL A 272 -2.01 -7.66 -9.68
N GLU A 273 -2.18 -8.54 -10.68
CA GLU A 273 -1.11 -9.41 -11.19
C GLU A 273 0.05 -8.60 -11.77
N GLU A 274 -0.23 -7.59 -12.58
CA GLU A 274 0.79 -6.68 -13.14
C GLU A 274 1.58 -5.97 -12.04
N LYS A 275 0.92 -5.50 -10.97
CA LYS A 275 1.57 -4.87 -9.83
C LYS A 275 2.40 -5.85 -9.00
N ILE A 276 1.88 -7.05 -8.73
CA ILE A 276 2.64 -8.11 -8.05
C ILE A 276 3.93 -8.42 -8.83
N GLN A 277 3.83 -8.56 -10.15
CA GLN A 277 5.00 -8.81 -11.00
C GLN A 277 5.99 -7.64 -10.94
N LEU A 278 5.50 -6.41 -11.09
CA LEU A 278 6.32 -5.19 -11.00
C LEU A 278 7.11 -5.13 -9.68
N PHE A 279 6.47 -5.38 -8.55
CA PHE A 279 7.08 -5.25 -7.22
C PHE A 279 8.02 -6.40 -6.86
N ARG A 280 7.98 -7.51 -7.60
CA ARG A 280 8.80 -8.71 -7.37
C ARG A 280 9.88 -8.91 -8.44
N GLN A 281 9.95 -8.04 -9.45
CA GLN A 281 11.01 -8.08 -10.45
C GLN A 281 12.36 -7.74 -9.80
N LYS A 282 13.29 -8.69 -9.85
CA LYS A 282 14.70 -8.43 -9.55
C LYS A 282 15.29 -7.64 -10.70
N GLN A 283 16.03 -6.57 -10.41
CA GLN A 283 16.88 -5.96 -11.44
C GLN A 283 17.95 -6.99 -11.84
N THR A 284 17.88 -7.50 -13.07
CA THR A 284 19.03 -8.14 -13.70
C THR A 284 20.09 -7.05 -13.87
N CYS A 285 21.18 -7.12 -13.10
CA CYS A 285 22.36 -6.28 -13.31
C CYS A 285 22.86 -6.48 -14.75
N LEU A 286 22.52 -5.56 -15.64
CA LEU A 286 23.22 -5.36 -16.92
C LEU A 286 24.52 -4.61 -16.65
N PHE A 287 25.38 -5.12 -15.76
CA PHE A 287 26.78 -4.76 -15.78
C PHE A 287 27.50 -5.84 -16.56
N GLY A 288 27.56 -5.60 -17.87
CA GLY A 288 28.42 -6.34 -18.79
C GLY A 288 29.84 -6.35 -18.24
N SER A 289 30.37 -7.56 -18.08
CA SER A 289 31.78 -7.92 -18.10
C SER A 289 32.67 -6.85 -18.75
N ARG A 290 33.35 -6.05 -17.93
CA ARG A 290 34.70 -5.61 -18.29
C ARG A 290 35.62 -6.77 -17.94
N ALA A 291 35.83 -7.65 -18.92
CA ALA A 291 36.96 -8.55 -18.91
C ALA A 291 38.23 -7.71 -19.22
N ILE A 292 39.22 -7.94 -18.37
CA ILE A 292 40.68 -7.77 -18.48
C ILE A 292 41.19 -7.30 -19.84
#